data_AF-A0A2E1HA95-F1
#
_entry.id   AF-A0A2E1HA95-F1
#
_cell.length_a   1.000
_cell.length_b   1.000
_cell.length_c   1.000
_cell.angle_alpha   90.00
_cell.angle_beta   90.00
_cell.angle_gamma   90.00
#
_symmetry.space_group_name_H-M   'P 1'
#
loop_
_entity.id
_entity.type
_entity.pdbx_description
1 polymer ?
#
loop_
_entity_poly.entity_id
_entity_poly.type
_entity_poly.pdbx_seq_one_letter_code
_entity_poly.pdbx_strand_id
1 'polypeptide(L)' 'MQGLAEGLKLGSEFVAGVVVGAAIGYGIDRLAGTLPFGLIVFLMIGFAAGVRNVLRHVSPSPAAKPPASTDAPKRPVD' A
#
# COMPACT_ATOMS: atom_id res chain seq x y z
N MET A 1 -19.26 1.73 -12.24
CA MET A 1 -18.48 2.79 -11.54
C MET A 1 -17.73 2.30 -10.29
N GLN A 2 -17.63 0.98 -10.02
CA GLN A 2 -17.01 0.48 -8.79
C GLN A 2 -15.50 0.77 -8.69
N GLY A 3 -14.76 0.68 -9.80
CA GLY A 3 -13.32 0.99 -9.82
C GLY A 3 -12.96 2.46 -9.56
N LEU A 4 -13.89 3.40 -9.75
CA LEU A 4 -13.64 4.83 -9.47
C LEU A 4 -13.58 5.09 -7.96
N ALA A 5 -14.48 4.48 -7.19
CA ALA A 5 -14.52 4.63 -5.74
C ALA A 5 -13.30 3.98 -5.07
N GLU A 6 -12.88 2.81 -5.56
CA GLU A 6 -11.65 2.15 -5.10
C GLU A 6 -10.41 2.97 -5.45
N GLY A 7 -10.28 3.42 -6.70
CA GLY A 7 -9.17 4.27 -7.12
C GLY A 7 -9.06 5.56 -6.32
N LEU A 8 -10.20 6.21 -6.02
CA LEU A 8 -10.23 7.42 -5.19
C LEU A 8 -9.80 7.14 -3.75
N LYS A 9 -10.17 5.99 -3.18
CA LYS A 9 -9.76 5.58 -1.84
C LYS A 9 -8.25 5.32 -1.78
N LEU A 10 -7.71 4.53 -2.73
CA LEU A 10 -6.26 4.29 -2.82
C LEU A 10 -5.49 5.60 -3.01
N GLY A 11 -5.97 6.48 -3.89
CA GLY A 11 -5.37 7.80 -4.12
C GLY A 11 -5.40 8.67 -2.86
N SER A 12 -6.50 8.67 -2.12
CA SER A 12 -6.64 9.44 -0.88
C SER A 12 -5.70 8.93 0.21
N GLU A 13 -5.56 7.61 0.37
CA GLU A 13 -4.61 7.00 1.31
C GLU A 13 -3.15 7.34 0.96
N PHE A 14 -2.82 7.35 -0.33
CA PHE A 14 -1.49 7.76 -0.81
C PHE A 14 -1.23 9.24 -0.52
N VAL A 15 -2.16 10.13 -0.92
CA VAL A 15 -2.03 11.58 -0.70
C VAL A 15 -1.95 11.92 0.79
N ALA A 16 -2.74 11.24 1.63
CA ALA A 16 -2.68 11.42 3.07
C ALA A 16 -1.27 11.11 3.63
N GLY A 17 -0.64 10.01 3.20
CA GLY A 17 0.72 9.66 3.61
C GLY A 17 1.76 10.71 3.21
N VAL A 18 1.66 11.22 1.97
CA VAL A 18 2.54 12.28 1.47
C VAL A 18 2.36 13.59 2.23
N VAL A 19 1.11 14.02 2.46
CA VAL A 19 0.79 15.26 3.18
C VAL A 19 1.26 15.19 4.63
N VAL A 20 1.04 14.06 5.31
CA VAL A 20 1.49 13.86 6.69
C VAL A 20 3.03 13.87 6.77
N GLY A 21 3.72 13.17 5.86
CA GLY A 21 5.18 13.18 5.79
C GLY A 21 5.74 14.59 5.54
N ALA A 22 5.15 15.32 4.59
CA ALA A 22 5.54 16.70 4.31
C ALA A 22 5.30 17.64 5.50
N ALA A 23 4.15 17.52 6.18
CA ALA A 23 3.82 18.34 7.35
C ALA A 23 4.81 18.10 8.50
N ILE A 24 5.13 16.84 8.80
CA ILE A 24 6.10 16.48 9.84
C ILE A 24 7.50 16.94 9.46
N GLY A 25 7.94 16.65 8.23
CA GLY A 25 9.27 17.04 7.74
C GLY A 25 9.47 18.55 7.74
N TYR A 26 8.45 19.31 7.30
CA TYR A 26 8.46 20.77 7.35
C TYR A 26 8.50 21.31 8.78
N GLY A 27 7.73 20.72 9.70
CA GLY A 27 7.75 21.09 11.12
C GLY A 27 9.13 20.89 11.74
N ILE A 28 9.76 19.75 11.48
CA ILE A 28 11.11 19.43 11.96
C ILE A 28 12.13 20.40 11.37
N ASP A 29 12.08 20.64 10.06
CA ASP A 29 13.01 21.56 9.41
C ASP A 29 12.88 23.00 9.94
N ARG A 30 11.68 23.43 10.31
CA ARG A 30 11.43 24.72 10.95
C ARG A 30 12.01 24.81 12.36
N LEU A 31 11.99 23.73 13.12
CA LEU A 31 12.50 23.68 14.50
C LEU A 31 14.03 23.51 14.53
N ALA A 32 14.57 22.69 13.63
CA ALA A 32 16.00 22.38 13.55
C ALA A 32 16.79 23.38 12.71
N GLY A 33 16.12 24.21 11.90
CA GLY A 33 16.78 25.11 10.94
C GLY A 33 17.42 24.38 9.76
N THR A 34 17.13 23.09 9.57
CA THR A 34 17.78 22.20 8.60
C THR A 34 17.07 22.11 7.24
N LEU A 35 16.21 23.08 6.90
CA LEU A 35 15.50 23.11 5.62
C LEU A 35 16.48 22.83 4.46
N PRO A 36 16.28 21.78 3.62
CA PRO A 36 15.09 20.92 3.48
C PRO A 36 15.27 19.45 3.92
N PHE A 37 16.20 19.14 4.83
CA PHE A 37 16.63 17.75 5.07
C PHE A 37 15.54 16.87 5.70
N GLY A 38 14.83 17.39 6.71
CA GLY A 38 13.70 16.73 7.34
C GLY A 38 12.54 16.54 6.37
N LEU A 39 12.25 17.53 5.53
CA LEU A 39 11.24 17.42 4.47
C LEU A 39 11.58 16.26 3.52
N ILE A 40 12.82 16.15 3.03
CA ILE A 40 13.22 15.09 2.09
C ILE A 40 13.05 13.71 2.72
N VAL A 41 13.55 13.51 3.95
CA VAL A 41 13.50 12.21 4.63
C VAL A 41 12.05 11.80 4.91
N PHE A 42 11.25 12.68 5.51
CA PHE A 42 9.87 12.35 5.86
C PHE A 42 8.96 12.26 4.63
N LEU A 43 9.24 13.01 3.56
CA LEU A 43 8.56 12.85 2.28
C LEU A 43 8.83 11.47 1.67
N MET A 44 10.08 10.99 1.69
CA MET A 44 10.42 9.65 1.21
C MET A 44 9.75 8.56 2.03
N ILE A 45 9.70 8.71 3.36
CA ILE A 45 9.00 7.76 4.24
C ILE A 45 7.48 7.78 3.96
N GLY A 46 6.86 8.96 3.88
CA GLY A 46 5.43 9.12 3.58
C GLY A 46 5.06 8.57 2.21
N PHE A 47 5.90 8.81 1.21
CA PHE A 47 5.74 8.26 -0.14
C PHE A 47 5.86 6.72 -0.14
N ALA A 48 6.88 6.16 0.52
CA ALA A 48 7.06 4.71 0.62
C ALA A 48 5.87 4.04 1.32
N ALA A 49 5.33 4.66 2.38
CA ALA A 49 4.12 4.19 3.05
C ALA A 49 2.90 4.23 2.11
N GLY A 50 2.73 5.31 1.35
CA GLY A 50 1.66 5.44 0.35
C GLY A 50 1.76 4.37 -0.75
N VAL A 51 2.96 4.17 -1.32
CA VAL A 51 3.20 3.12 -2.33
C VAL A 51 2.89 1.74 -1.75
N ARG A 52 3.30 1.45 -0.52
CA ARG A 52 3.00 0.18 0.15
C ARG A 52 1.50 -0.05 0.34
N ASN A 53 0.73 0.99 0.66
CA ASN A 53 -0.73 0.90 0.77
C ASN A 53 -1.38 0.57 -0.58
N VAL A 54 -0.93 1.22 -1.66
CA VAL A 54 -1.38 0.92 -3.02
C VAL A 54 -1.03 -0.52 -3.39
N LEU A 55 0.24 -0.91 -3.23
CA LEU A 55 0.72 -2.25 -3.56
C LEU A 55 -0.06 -3.34 -2.80
N ARG A 56 -0.42 -3.13 -1.54
CA ARG A 56 -1.22 -4.08 -0.77
C ARG A 56 -2.63 -4.29 -1.35
N HIS A 57 -3.23 -3.26 -1.95
CA HIS A 57 -4.54 -3.35 -2.56
C HIS A 57 -4.52 -4.02 -3.94
N VAL A 58 -3.44 -3.84 -4.71
CA VAL A 58 -3.28 -4.49 -6.03
C VAL A 58 -2.59 -5.85 -5.99
N SER A 59 -1.91 -6.19 -4.89
CA SER A 59 -1.20 -7.48 -4.76
C SER A 59 -2.21 -8.62 -4.61
N PRO A 60 -2.24 -9.60 -5.53
CA PRO A 60 -2.98 -10.84 -5.32
C PRO A 60 -2.36 -11.55 -4.11
N SER A 61 -3.16 -11.76 -3.06
CA SER A 61 -2.69 -12.46 -1.86
C SER A 61 -2.09 -13.83 -2.25
N PRO A 62 -0.83 -14.17 -1.87
CA PRO A 62 -0.24 -15.48 -2.16
C PRO A 62 -0.93 -16.65 -1.44
N ALA A 63 -1.97 -16.39 -0.64
CA ALA A 63 -2.65 -17.37 0.19
C ALA A 63 -3.92 -17.97 -0.44
N ALA A 64 -4.11 -17.87 -1.76
CA ALA A 64 -4.99 -18.81 -2.46
C ALA A 64 -4.27 -20.16 -2.60
N LYS A 65 -4.07 -20.86 -1.48
CA LYS A 65 -3.68 -22.27 -1.48
C LYS A 65 -4.70 -23.01 -2.36
N PRO A 66 -4.29 -23.67 -3.46
CA PRO A 66 -5.21 -24.47 -4.26
C PRO A 66 -5.92 -25.47 -3.34
N PRO A 67 -7.26 -25.66 -3.45
CA PRO A 67 -7.94 -26.69 -2.70
C PRO A 67 -7.34 -28.05 -3.08
N ALA A 68 -6.51 -28.59 -2.19
CA ALA A 68 -5.91 -29.89 -2.31
C ALA A 68 -6.95 -30.97 -1.99
N SER A 69 -7.91 -31.21 -2.89
CA SER A 69 -8.82 -32.36 -2.82
C SER A 69 -9.80 -32.42 -3.99
N THR A 70 -9.34 -32.68 -5.21
CA THR A 70 -10.18 -33.26 -6.27
C THR A 70 -9.33 -34.17 -7.15
N ASP A 71 -8.89 -35.30 -6.61
CA ASP A 71 -8.61 -36.46 -7.45
C ASP A 71 -8.72 -37.73 -6.60
N ALA A 72 -9.96 -38.18 -6.44
CA ALA A 72 -10.24 -39.52 -5.96
C ALA A 72 -10.50 -40.41 -7.19
N PRO A 73 -9.54 -41.25 -7.63
CA PRO A 73 -9.79 -42.17 -8.71
C PRO A 73 -10.42 -43.43 -8.14
N LYS A 74 -11.75 -43.52 -8.18
CA LYS A 74 -12.46 -44.81 -8.11
C LYS A 74 -13.62 -44.80 -9.09
N ARG A 75 -13.33 -45.16 -10.34
CA ARG A 75 -14.34 -45.78 -11.19
C ARG A 75 -14.38 -47.28 -10.85
N PRO A 76 -15.53 -47.83 -10.45
CA PRO A 76 -15.72 -49.27 -10.40
C PRO A 76 -15.40 -49.86 -11.77
N VAL A 77 -14.71 -50.99 -11.77
CA VAL A 77 -14.52 -51.84 -12.95
C VAL A 77 -15.69 -52.81 -12.97
N ASP A 78 -16.65 -52.54 -13.83
CA ASP A 78 -17.74 -53.43 -14.23
C ASP A 78 -17.58 -53.82 -15.70
#